data_AF-A0A6A6LS04-F1
#
_entry.id   AF-A0A6A6LS04-F1
#
_cell.length_a   1.000
_cell.length_b   1.000
_cell.length_c   1.000
_cell.angle_alpha   90.00
_cell.angle_beta   90.00
_cell.angle_gamma   90.00
#
_symmetry.space_group_name_H-M   'P 1'
#
loop_
_entity.id
_entity.type
_entity.pdbx_description
1 polymer ?
#
loop_
_entity_poly.entity_id
_entity_poly.type
_entity_poly.pdbx_seq_one_letter_code
_entity_poly.pdbx_strand_id
1 'polypeptide(L)'
;MKLQFFTRIRRFLQSKTAQKNKPRTKVSIDNKEVGVDMEGGTEDDSMVLQRSVKKLHFGSWEEKEMAAMEILRLAKEDVKTRKLMAELGVIPALVDLVASEVAARRQVAVKALIELANGTSTNKTLMVEAGIFSNYPRTQMFQRIQ
;
A
#
# COMPACT_ATOMS: atom_id res chain seq x y z
N MET A 1 14.55 6.29 14.44
CA MET A 1 13.67 7.00 13.48
C MET A 1 14.44 7.19 12.17
N LYS A 2 14.01 6.63 11.03
CA LYS A 2 14.77 6.79 9.77
C LYS A 2 14.44 8.16 9.14
N LEU A 3 15.33 9.14 9.36
CA LEU A 3 15.32 10.50 8.77
C LEU A 3 15.00 10.49 7.25
N GLN A 4 15.37 9.41 6.58
CA GLN A 4 15.16 9.16 5.15
C GLN A 4 13.69 9.24 4.71
N PHE A 5 12.72 8.94 5.60
CA PHE A 5 11.29 8.98 5.28
C PHE A 5 10.82 10.38 4.87
N PHE A 6 11.04 11.37 5.75
CA PHE A 6 10.62 12.75 5.51
C PHE A 6 11.39 13.39 4.35
N THR A 7 12.68 13.05 4.21
CA THR A 7 13.50 13.52 3.08
C THR A 7 12.98 13.01 1.74
N ARG A 8 12.52 11.76 1.66
CA ARG A 8 11.94 11.17 0.44
C ARG A 8 10.59 11.78 0.08
N ILE A 9 9.72 11.99 1.06
CA ILE A 9 8.41 12.66 0.86
C ILE A 9 8.61 14.07 0.30
N ARG A 10 9.51 14.87 0.89
CA ARG A 10 9.76 16.25 0.44
C ARG A 10 10.24 16.30 -1.01
N ARG A 11 11.13 15.38 -1.41
CA ARG A 11 11.65 15.28 -2.78
C ARG A 11 10.54 14.93 -3.78
N PHE A 12 9.66 14.00 -3.42
CA PHE A 12 8.56 13.59 -4.30
C PHE A 12 7.60 14.76 -4.62
N LEU A 13 7.20 15.53 -3.60
CA LEU A 13 6.33 16.69 -3.79
C LEU A 13 6.89 17.71 -4.79
N GLN A 14 8.20 17.95 -4.75
CA GLN A 14 8.87 18.88 -5.67
C GLN A 14 8.88 18.38 -7.12
N SER A 15 8.79 17.07 -7.35
CA SER A 15 8.79 16.49 -8.70
C SER A 15 7.43 16.55 -9.41
N LYS A 16 6.31 16.60 -8.66
CA LYS A 16 4.95 16.59 -9.22
C LYS A 16 4.44 17.95 -9.68
N THR A 17 4.92 19.07 -9.12
CA THR A 17 4.55 20.42 -9.57
C THR A 17 4.95 20.70 -11.02
N ALA A 18 5.93 19.97 -11.55
CA ALA A 18 6.41 20.08 -12.92
C ALA A 18 5.64 19.22 -13.96
N GLN A 19 4.81 18.25 -13.54
CA GLN A 19 4.18 17.26 -14.44
C GLN A 19 2.68 17.49 -14.70
N LYS A 20 2.11 18.64 -14.31
CA LYS A 20 0.66 18.92 -14.35
C LYS A 20 0.00 18.91 -15.75
N ASN A 21 0.76 18.73 -16.84
CA ASN A 21 0.26 18.81 -18.22
C ASN A 21 0.41 17.49 -19.03
N LYS A 22 -0.26 16.40 -18.66
CA LYS A 22 -0.44 15.27 -19.60
C LYS A 22 -1.83 14.64 -19.49
N PRO A 23 -2.63 14.60 -20.59
CA PRO A 23 -3.94 13.98 -20.58
C PRO A 23 -3.82 12.45 -20.49
N ARG A 24 -4.59 11.82 -19.57
CA ARG A 24 -4.69 10.36 -19.43
C ARG A 24 -5.75 9.83 -20.40
N THR A 25 -5.32 9.01 -21.37
CA THR A 25 -6.20 8.29 -22.31
C THR A 25 -6.87 7.11 -21.59
N LYS A 26 -8.21 7.08 -21.58
CA LYS A 26 -9.01 5.98 -21.02
C LYS A 26 -8.97 4.79 -21.98
N VAL A 27 -8.57 3.62 -21.49
CA VAL A 27 -8.79 2.33 -22.18
C VAL A 27 -9.69 1.49 -21.28
N SER A 28 -10.88 1.18 -21.78
CA SER A 28 -11.88 0.35 -21.10
C SER A 28 -11.54 -1.12 -21.23
N ILE A 29 -11.51 -1.85 -20.11
CA ILE A 29 -11.67 -3.30 -20.09
C ILE A 29 -12.67 -3.60 -18.98
N ASP A 30 -13.83 -4.11 -19.40
CA ASP A 30 -14.92 -4.57 -18.53
C ASP A 30 -14.45 -5.73 -17.66
N ASN A 31 -14.62 -5.60 -16.35
CA ASN A 31 -14.93 -6.71 -15.45
C ASN A 31 -15.62 -6.16 -14.19
N LYS A 32 -16.85 -6.62 -13.98
CA LYS A 32 -17.73 -6.28 -12.86
C LYS A 32 -17.15 -6.81 -11.55
N GLU A 33 -16.61 -5.92 -10.73
CA GLU A 33 -16.61 -6.10 -9.28
C GLU A 33 -17.41 -4.95 -8.67
N VAL A 34 -18.43 -5.29 -7.88
CA VAL A 34 -19.29 -4.35 -7.17
C VAL A 34 -18.45 -3.70 -6.08
N GLY A 35 -17.90 -2.52 -6.38
CA GLY A 35 -17.14 -1.67 -5.45
C GLY A 35 -17.97 -0.47 -5.07
N VAL A 36 -18.06 -0.19 -3.78
CA VAL A 36 -18.76 0.99 -3.23
C VAL A 36 -18.09 2.25 -3.78
N ASP A 37 -18.80 2.97 -4.63
CA ASP A 37 -18.38 4.26 -5.16
C ASP A 37 -18.43 5.31 -4.04
N MET A 38 -17.34 5.44 -3.29
CA MET A 38 -17.05 6.63 -2.50
C MET A 38 -16.36 7.64 -3.40
N GLU A 39 -17.19 8.41 -4.12
CA GLU A 39 -16.79 9.56 -4.92
C GLU A 39 -16.35 10.69 -3.98
N GLY A 40 -15.07 10.70 -3.62
CA GLY A 40 -14.42 11.77 -2.87
C GLY A 40 -13.64 12.66 -3.82
N GLY A 41 -13.99 13.94 -3.88
CA GLY A 41 -13.34 14.96 -4.71
C GLY A 41 -11.82 14.91 -4.63
N THR A 42 -11.15 15.33 -5.70
CA THR A 42 -9.70 15.19 -5.92
C THR A 42 -8.88 15.86 -4.82
N GLU A 43 -8.77 15.23 -3.65
CA GLU A 43 -7.60 15.36 -2.79
C GLU A 43 -6.41 15.00 -3.68
N ASP A 44 -5.38 15.84 -3.72
CA ASP A 44 -4.15 15.52 -4.46
C ASP A 44 -3.67 14.15 -3.98
N ASP A 45 -3.65 13.14 -4.87
CA ASP A 45 -3.24 11.75 -4.54
C ASP A 45 -1.90 11.71 -3.79
N SER A 46 -1.08 12.76 -3.93
CA SER A 46 0.12 12.98 -3.12
C SER A 46 -0.17 13.19 -1.62
N MET A 47 -1.12 14.06 -1.27
CA MET A 47 -1.56 14.28 0.11
C MET A 47 -2.21 13.02 0.68
N VAL A 48 -3.01 12.34 -0.13
CA VAL A 48 -3.65 11.08 0.25
C VAL A 48 -2.58 10.03 0.55
N LEU A 49 -1.61 9.86 -0.36
CA LEU A 49 -0.48 8.96 -0.16
C LEU A 49 0.28 9.27 1.12
N GLN A 50 0.62 10.55 1.38
CA GLN A 50 1.34 10.93 2.60
C GLN A 50 0.57 10.60 3.87
N ARG A 51 -0.72 10.90 3.90
CA ARG A 51 -1.61 10.61 5.03
C ARG A 51 -1.70 9.11 5.26
N SER A 52 -1.90 8.34 4.20
CA SER A 52 -2.02 6.87 4.26
C SER A 52 -0.73 6.23 4.70
N VAL A 53 0.42 6.64 4.17
CA VAL A 53 1.73 6.12 4.61
C VAL A 53 1.98 6.44 6.09
N LYS A 54 1.67 7.67 6.54
CA LYS A 54 1.79 8.03 7.97
C LYS A 54 0.90 7.14 8.84
N LYS A 55 -0.37 6.95 8.47
CA LYS A 55 -1.32 6.11 9.20
C LYS A 55 -0.90 4.63 9.19
N LEU A 56 -0.38 4.11 8.08
CA LEU A 56 0.09 2.73 8.00
C LEU A 56 1.23 2.45 9.00
N HIS A 57 2.15 3.41 9.18
CA HIS A 57 3.27 3.24 10.11
C HIS A 57 2.88 3.50 11.57
N PHE A 58 2.05 4.52 11.82
CA PHE A 58 1.89 5.09 13.18
C PHE A 58 0.45 5.16 13.68
N GLY A 59 -0.53 4.77 12.87
CA GLY A 59 -1.94 4.81 13.24
C GLY A 59 -2.37 3.65 14.13
N SER A 60 -3.61 3.73 14.63
CA SER A 60 -4.30 2.59 15.25
C SER A 60 -4.44 1.43 14.27
N TRP A 61 -4.80 0.25 14.75
CA TRP A 61 -5.00 -0.90 13.87
C TRP A 61 -6.07 -0.67 12.79
N GLU A 62 -7.13 0.05 13.13
CA GLU A 62 -8.20 0.46 12.22
C GLU A 62 -7.67 1.51 11.23
N GLU A 63 -6.87 2.47 11.67
CA GLU A 63 -6.24 3.44 10.77
C GLU A 63 -5.25 2.80 9.80
N LYS A 64 -4.51 1.77 10.23
CA LYS A 64 -3.62 0.98 9.38
C LYS A 64 -4.39 0.21 8.32
N GLU A 65 -5.55 -0.36 8.69
CA GLU A 65 -6.45 -1.04 7.76
C GLU A 65 -6.98 -0.08 6.69
N MET A 66 -7.50 1.07 7.10
CA MET A 66 -7.96 2.12 6.18
C MET A 66 -6.82 2.64 5.29
N ALA A 67 -5.63 2.83 5.86
CA ALA A 67 -4.45 3.23 5.10
C ALA A 67 -4.04 2.18 4.05
N ALA A 68 -4.14 0.90 4.38
CA ALA A 68 -3.85 -0.18 3.44
C ALA A 68 -4.86 -0.21 2.28
N MET A 69 -6.15 0.07 2.53
CA MET A 69 -7.16 0.21 1.46
C MET A 69 -6.81 1.36 0.50
N GLU A 70 -6.37 2.49 1.04
CA GLU A 70 -6.03 3.66 0.23
C GLU A 70 -4.74 3.45 -0.56
N ILE A 71 -3.74 2.81 0.05
CA ILE A 71 -2.50 2.39 -0.63
C ILE A 71 -2.82 1.42 -1.76
N LEU A 72 -3.73 0.47 -1.54
CA LEU A 72 -4.21 -0.43 -2.58
C LEU A 72 -4.84 0.34 -3.76
N ARG A 73 -5.71 1.33 -3.49
CA ARG A 73 -6.33 2.16 -4.53
C ARG A 73 -5.26 2.89 -5.35
N LEU A 74 -4.34 3.57 -4.69
CA LEU A 74 -3.26 4.35 -5.31
C LEU A 74 -2.26 3.47 -6.09
N ALA A 75 -2.00 2.24 -5.62
CA ALA A 75 -1.05 1.33 -6.29
C ALA A 75 -1.53 0.87 -7.67
N LYS A 76 -2.84 0.89 -7.92
CA LYS A 76 -3.45 0.53 -9.22
C LYS A 76 -3.19 1.55 -10.32
N GLU A 77 -2.84 2.79 -9.98
CA GLU A 77 -2.70 3.86 -10.97
C GLU A 77 -1.53 3.67 -11.92
N ASP A 78 -0.31 3.59 -11.39
CA ASP A 78 0.89 3.49 -12.22
C ASP A 78 2.12 2.93 -11.47
N VAL A 79 3.08 2.44 -12.26
CA VAL A 79 4.33 1.82 -11.78
C VAL A 79 5.20 2.79 -10.97
N LYS A 80 5.20 4.10 -11.28
CA LYS A 80 6.01 5.09 -10.55
C LYS A 80 5.47 5.28 -9.14
N THR A 81 4.15 5.33 -8.99
CA THR A 81 3.49 5.39 -7.68
C THR A 81 3.83 4.17 -6.83
N ARG A 82 3.84 2.97 -7.42
CA ARG A 82 4.27 1.74 -6.72
C ARG A 82 5.74 1.75 -6.28
N LYS A 83 6.64 2.28 -7.12
CA LYS A 83 8.07 2.44 -6.76
C LYS A 83 8.25 3.42 -5.60
N LEU A 84 7.54 4.55 -5.65
CA LEU A 84 7.57 5.53 -4.57
C LEU A 84 7.08 4.94 -3.25
N MET A 85 5.96 4.21 -3.25
CA MET A 85 5.46 3.56 -2.04
C MET A 85 6.52 2.63 -1.42
N ALA A 86 7.24 1.87 -2.25
CA ALA A 86 8.36 1.05 -1.78
C ALA A 86 9.48 1.89 -1.15
N GLU A 87 9.86 3.01 -1.78
CA GLU A 87 10.84 3.97 -1.22
C GLU A 87 10.37 4.60 0.10
N LEU A 88 9.06 4.76 0.28
CA LEU A 88 8.46 5.27 1.51
C LEU A 88 8.35 4.22 2.62
N GLY A 89 8.75 2.97 2.37
CA GLY A 89 8.74 1.91 3.37
C GLY A 89 7.38 1.23 3.56
N VAL A 90 6.48 1.37 2.59
CA VAL A 90 5.14 0.75 2.65
C VAL A 90 5.22 -0.79 2.69
N ILE A 91 6.13 -1.38 1.90
CA ILE A 91 6.26 -2.85 1.79
C ILE A 91 6.48 -3.52 3.16
N PRO A 92 7.51 -3.18 3.95
CA PRO A 92 7.70 -3.83 5.26
C PRO A 92 6.52 -3.58 6.21
N ALA A 93 5.90 -2.41 6.19
CA ALA A 93 4.74 -2.14 7.05
C ALA A 93 3.50 -2.96 6.67
N LEU A 94 3.27 -3.20 5.37
CA LEU A 94 2.21 -4.10 4.92
C LEU A 94 2.53 -5.56 5.24
N VAL A 95 3.81 -5.97 5.14
CA VAL A 95 4.25 -7.31 5.53
C VAL A 95 3.99 -7.57 7.02
N ASP A 96 4.25 -6.60 7.90
CA ASP A 96 3.88 -6.69 9.32
C ASP A 96 2.36 -6.81 9.51
N LEU A 97 1.57 -6.09 8.71
CA LEU A 97 0.11 -6.13 8.77
C LEU A 97 -0.47 -7.50 8.34
N VAL A 98 0.24 -8.26 7.49
CA VAL A 98 -0.12 -9.64 7.11
C VAL A 98 -0.10 -10.58 8.32
N ALA A 99 0.68 -10.30 9.35
CA ALA A 99 0.74 -11.10 10.57
C ALA A 99 -0.43 -10.83 11.54
N SER A 100 -1.32 -9.88 11.24
CA SER A 100 -2.49 -9.56 12.08
C SER A 100 -3.41 -10.77 12.29
N GLU A 101 -3.95 -10.94 13.49
CA GLU A 101 -4.95 -11.98 13.78
C GLU A 101 -6.30 -11.70 13.11
N VAL A 102 -6.60 -10.44 12.84
CA VAL A 102 -7.84 -10.00 12.16
C VAL A 102 -7.75 -10.27 10.66
N ALA A 103 -8.70 -11.05 10.13
CA ALA A 103 -8.73 -11.49 8.75
C ALA A 103 -8.84 -10.33 7.73
N ALA A 104 -9.66 -9.32 8.01
CA ALA A 104 -9.84 -8.16 7.13
C ALA A 104 -8.52 -7.42 6.87
N ARG A 105 -7.74 -7.18 7.94
CA ARG A 105 -6.40 -6.55 7.88
C ARG A 105 -5.42 -7.36 7.03
N ARG A 106 -5.39 -8.68 7.20
CA ARG A 106 -4.55 -9.56 6.37
C ARG A 106 -4.94 -9.48 4.90
N GLN A 107 -6.23 -9.55 4.61
CA GLN A 107 -6.73 -9.55 3.23
C GLN A 107 -6.37 -8.26 2.50
N VAL A 108 -6.59 -7.10 3.12
CA VAL A 108 -6.23 -5.82 2.50
C VAL A 108 -4.71 -5.69 2.33
N ALA A 109 -3.92 -6.12 3.31
CA ALA A 109 -2.47 -6.08 3.22
C ALA A 109 -1.92 -6.94 2.07
N VAL A 110 -2.42 -8.17 1.93
CA VAL A 110 -2.04 -9.08 0.83
C VAL A 110 -2.44 -8.49 -0.53
N LYS A 111 -3.66 -7.96 -0.66
CA LYS A 111 -4.11 -7.31 -1.91
C LYS A 111 -3.21 -6.13 -2.28
N ALA A 112 -2.88 -5.26 -1.30
CA ALA A 112 -1.99 -4.13 -1.52
C ALA A 112 -0.58 -4.57 -1.96
N LEU A 113 -0.04 -5.62 -1.34
CA LEU A 113 1.27 -6.19 -1.72
C LEU A 113 1.27 -6.80 -3.12
N ILE A 114 0.18 -7.47 -3.53
CA ILE A 114 0.02 -8.00 -4.89
C ILE A 114 0.07 -6.86 -5.91
N GLU A 115 -0.69 -5.78 -5.67
CA GLU A 115 -0.65 -4.63 -6.57
C GLU A 115 0.75 -3.98 -6.59
N LEU A 116 1.40 -3.83 -5.44
CA LEU A 116 2.76 -3.28 -5.35
C LEU A 116 3.80 -4.10 -6.12
N ALA A 117 3.62 -5.42 -6.23
CA ALA A 117 4.48 -6.32 -6.99
C ALA A 117 4.24 -6.26 -8.51
N ASN A 118 3.11 -5.71 -8.95
CA ASN A 118 2.72 -5.72 -10.35
C ASN A 118 3.62 -4.79 -11.19
N GLY A 119 4.33 -5.36 -12.18
CA GLY A 119 5.24 -4.62 -13.07
C GLY A 119 6.52 -4.10 -12.41
N THR A 120 6.91 -4.62 -11.23
CA THR A 120 8.05 -4.11 -10.43
C THR A 120 8.88 -5.27 -9.83
N SER A 121 9.93 -5.71 -10.52
CA SER A 121 10.86 -6.71 -9.97
C SER A 121 11.51 -6.25 -8.66
N THR A 122 11.87 -4.96 -8.56
CA THR A 122 12.42 -4.37 -7.33
C THR A 122 11.49 -4.53 -6.13
N ASN A 123 10.18 -4.29 -6.30
CA ASN A 123 9.23 -4.42 -5.19
C ASN A 123 9.09 -5.88 -4.76
N LYS A 124 9.10 -6.83 -5.72
CA LYS A 124 9.11 -8.26 -5.40
C LYS A 124 10.32 -8.63 -4.55
N THR A 125 11.53 -8.16 -4.90
CA THR A 125 12.73 -8.38 -4.08
C THR A 125 12.58 -7.82 -2.67
N LEU A 126 12.09 -6.57 -2.55
CA LEU A 126 11.86 -5.93 -1.24
C LEU A 126 10.86 -6.69 -0.37
N MET A 127 9.85 -7.35 -0.97
CA MET A 127 8.91 -8.19 -0.22
C MET A 127 9.59 -9.45 0.35
N VAL A 128 10.50 -10.06 -0.41
CA VAL A 128 11.29 -11.20 0.06
C VAL A 128 12.22 -10.78 1.19
N GLU A 129 12.92 -9.66 1.03
CA GLU A 129 13.79 -9.08 2.06
C GLU A 129 13.02 -8.70 3.34
N ALA A 130 11.78 -8.24 3.20
CA ALA A 130 10.88 -7.96 4.31
C ALA A 130 10.32 -9.24 4.98
N GLY A 131 10.62 -10.43 4.46
CA GLY A 131 10.22 -11.69 5.07
C GLY A 131 8.76 -12.06 4.84
N ILE A 132 8.17 -11.72 3.69
CA ILE A 132 6.75 -12.01 3.39
C ILE A 132 6.37 -13.50 3.57
N PHE A 133 7.30 -14.42 3.32
CA PHE A 133 7.07 -15.86 3.51
C PHE A 133 7.15 -16.32 4.97
N SER A 134 7.75 -15.52 5.85
CA SER A 134 7.87 -15.83 7.28
C SER A 134 6.73 -15.24 8.11
N ASN A 135 6.07 -14.19 7.61
CA ASN A 135 5.04 -13.42 8.33
C ASN A 135 3.61 -13.99 8.22
N TYR A 136 3.46 -15.25 7.77
CA TYR A 136 2.15 -15.91 7.82
C TYR A 136 1.89 -16.40 9.25
N PRO A 137 0.75 -16.04 9.88
CA PRO A 137 0.47 -16.47 11.25
C PRO A 137 0.39 -18.00 11.30
N ARG A 138 1.38 -18.62 11.95
CA ARG A 138 1.36 -20.04 12.33
C ARG A 138 0.41 -20.23 13.49
N THR A 139 -0.90 -20.12 13.26
CA THR A 139 -1.86 -20.37 14.33
C THR A 139 -3.09 -21.06 13.77
N GLN A 140 -3.12 -22.40 13.90
CA GLN A 140 -4.28 -23.22 14.31
C GLN A 140 -3.88 -24.72 14.46
N MET A 141 -2.84 -25.07 15.23
CA MET A 141 -2.54 -26.50 15.52
C MET A 141 -2.42 -26.92 16.99
N PHE A 142 -2.56 -26.03 17.99
CA PHE A 142 -2.32 -26.45 19.39
C PHE A 142 -3.25 -25.84 20.45
N GLN A 143 -4.56 -25.75 20.20
CA GLN A 143 -5.53 -25.35 21.25
C GLN A 143 -6.79 -26.22 21.24
N ARG A 144 -6.68 -27.53 20.96
CA ARG A 144 -7.84 -28.44 20.98
C ARG A 144 -7.55 -29.85 21.51
N ILE A 145 -6.77 -29.98 22.59
CA ILE A 145 -6.79 -31.19 23.42
C ILE A 145 -6.49 -30.80 24.88
N GLN A 146 -7.53 -30.48 25.65
CA GLN A 146 -7.65 -30.78 27.09
C GLN A 146 -9.12 -31.08 27.37
#